data_AF-A0A6B2GD80-F1
#
_entry.id   AF-A0A6B2GD80-F1
#
_cell.length_a   1.000
_cell.length_b   1.000
_cell.length_c   1.000
_cell.angle_alpha   90.00
_cell.angle_beta   90.00
_cell.angle_gamma   90.00
#
_symmetry.space_group_name_H-M   'P 1'
#
loop_
_entity.id
_entity.type
_entity.pdbx_description
1 polymer ?
#
loop_
_entity_poly.entity_id
_entity_poly.type
_entity_poly.pdbx_seq_one_letter_code
_entity_poly.pdbx_strand_id
1 'polypeptide(L)'
;KIIGKASLFLFFKKQKLNRMVIDINILRSDRGGDPNVVLTSEKNRFKGTSSVEKIMEIDQNWRNLRNKLDTFNRHKNSCSKFTGLKIKNKEDVGISGNLPEMDLISLTREKMENLSINQLKDVSKILDTEISGVKNDLDAVASERDDLLNEVGNILHPSVVIS
;
A
#
# COMPACT_ATOMS: atom_id res chain seq x y z
N LYS A 1 -33.59 17.09 -34.64
CA LYS A 1 -34.05 16.37 -33.43
C LYS A 1 -33.63 14.92 -33.63
N ILE A 2 -32.66 14.32 -32.93
CA ILE A 2 -32.49 14.20 -31.48
C ILE A 2 -30.99 14.11 -31.18
N ILE A 3 -30.57 14.83 -30.14
CA ILE A 3 -29.22 14.89 -29.58
C ILE A 3 -28.97 13.60 -28.82
N GLY A 4 -27.95 12.84 -29.20
CA GLY A 4 -27.48 11.67 -28.47
C GLY A 4 -26.83 12.08 -27.14
N LYS A 5 -27.64 12.08 -26.07
CA LYS A 5 -27.18 12.13 -24.68
C LYS A 5 -26.98 10.69 -24.18
N ALA A 6 -25.73 10.29 -23.98
CA ALA A 6 -25.29 9.23 -23.06
C ALA A 6 -23.82 8.95 -23.41
N SER A 7 -22.83 8.94 -22.54
CA SER A 7 -22.78 9.04 -21.10
C SER A 7 -21.39 9.60 -20.85
N LEU A 8 -21.30 10.90 -20.50
CA LEU A 8 -20.05 11.47 -20.02
C LEU A 8 -19.92 10.97 -18.58
N PHE A 9 -19.41 9.74 -18.44
CA PHE A 9 -19.01 9.21 -17.14
C PHE A 9 -17.87 10.10 -16.68
N LEU A 10 -18.20 11.15 -15.93
CA LEU A 10 -17.24 12.01 -15.29
C LEU A 10 -16.45 11.12 -14.34
N PHE A 11 -15.28 10.67 -14.82
CA PHE A 11 -14.20 10.17 -14.00
C PHE A 11 -13.69 11.36 -13.20
N PHE A 12 -14.47 11.75 -12.18
CA PHE A 12 -14.05 12.72 -11.18
C PHE A 12 -12.93 12.06 -10.38
N LYS A 13 -11.72 12.16 -10.92
CA LYS A 13 -10.50 11.97 -10.15
C LYS A 13 -10.60 13.00 -9.04
N LYS A 14 -11.00 12.57 -7.84
CA LYS A 14 -11.17 13.41 -6.64
C LYS A 14 -9.88 14.23 -6.53
N GLN A 15 -9.92 15.50 -6.94
CA GLN A 15 -8.73 16.34 -6.88
C GLN A 15 -8.38 16.46 -5.41
N LYS A 16 -7.16 16.07 -5.06
CA LYS A 16 -6.61 16.20 -3.71
C LYS A 16 -6.54 17.70 -3.43
N LEU A 17 -7.52 18.24 -2.73
CA LEU A 17 -7.46 19.61 -2.23
C LEU A 17 -6.25 19.68 -1.30
N ASN A 18 -5.29 20.57 -1.61
CA ASN A 18 -4.17 20.88 -0.74
C ASN A 18 -4.70 21.59 0.52
N ARG A 19 -5.31 20.85 1.43
CA ARG A 19 -5.57 21.31 2.79
C ARG A 19 -4.26 21.24 3.57
N MET A 20 -3.99 22.29 4.35
CA MET A 20 -2.83 22.33 5.24
C MET A 20 -3.05 21.30 6.35
N VAL A 21 -2.37 20.17 6.23
CA VAL A 21 -2.34 19.08 7.21
C VAL A 21 -0.95 19.01 7.83
N ILE A 22 -0.86 18.43 9.03
CA ILE A 22 0.45 18.13 9.64
C ILE A 22 1.22 17.13 8.76
N ASP A 23 2.55 17.24 8.75
CA ASP A 23 3.38 16.24 8.08
C ASP A 23 3.26 14.90 8.83
N ILE A 24 2.85 13.86 8.10
CA ILE A 24 2.77 12.48 8.58
C ILE A 24 4.12 11.98 9.14
N ASN A 25 5.25 12.52 8.67
CA ASN A 25 6.56 12.14 9.21
C ASN A 25 6.73 12.50 10.69
N ILE A 26 6.00 13.48 11.22
CA ILE A 26 6.02 13.82 12.65
C ILE A 26 5.46 12.66 13.49
N LEU A 27 4.52 11.90 12.93
CA LEU A 27 3.93 10.72 13.59
C LEU A 27 4.80 9.45 13.44
N ARG A 28 5.90 9.51 12.69
CA ARG A 28 6.79 8.36 12.42
C ARG A 28 8.05 8.44 13.27
N SER A 29 8.06 7.72 14.39
CA SER A 29 9.21 7.66 15.31
C SER A 29 10.47 7.10 14.65
N ASP A 30 10.34 6.13 13.75
CA ASP A 30 11.46 5.53 13.02
C ASP A 30 12.14 6.49 12.03
N ARG A 31 11.48 7.61 11.70
CA ARG A 31 12.03 8.68 10.84
C ARG A 31 12.41 9.95 11.61
N GLY A 32 12.47 9.88 12.94
CA GLY A 32 12.84 10.99 13.80
C GLY A 32 11.69 11.96 14.13
N GLY A 33 10.43 11.58 13.86
CA GLY A 33 9.26 12.32 14.33
C GLY A 33 8.92 12.00 15.79
N ASP A 34 8.26 12.93 16.48
CA ASP A 34 7.72 12.71 17.83
C ASP A 34 6.18 12.82 17.84
N PRO A 35 5.47 11.68 17.89
CA PRO A 35 4.00 11.65 17.99
C PRO A 35 3.46 12.39 19.21
N ASN A 36 4.23 12.49 20.30
CA ASN A 36 3.78 13.14 21.54
C ASN A 36 3.52 14.62 21.36
N VAL A 37 4.23 15.27 20.43
CA VAL A 37 4.02 16.69 20.10
C VAL A 37 2.61 16.90 19.53
N VAL A 38 2.19 16.02 18.63
CA VAL A 38 0.84 16.07 18.03
C VAL A 38 -0.22 15.74 19.07
N LEU A 39 0.01 14.70 19.88
CA LEU A 39 -0.91 14.33 20.97
C LEU A 39 -1.10 15.47 21.98
N THR A 40 -0.02 16.17 22.33
CA THR A 40 -0.07 17.31 23.26
C THR A 40 -0.80 18.49 22.64
N SER A 41 -0.55 18.78 21.36
CA SER A 41 -1.25 19.82 20.60
C SER A 41 -2.77 19.55 20.54
N GLU A 42 -3.19 18.32 20.27
CA GLU A 42 -4.61 17.96 20.24
C GLU A 42 -5.26 18.03 21.63
N LYS A 43 -4.56 17.60 22.70
CA LYS A 43 -5.03 17.78 24.09
C LYS A 43 -5.20 19.24 24.47
N ASN A 44 -4.25 20.10 24.08
CA ASN A 44 -4.33 21.55 24.30
C ASN A 44 -5.47 22.21 23.50
N ARG A 45 -5.97 21.56 22.45
CA ARG A 45 -7.18 21.95 21.71
C ARG A 45 -8.46 21.33 22.28
N PHE A 46 -8.38 20.65 23.42
CA PHE A 46 -9.47 19.88 24.04
C PHE A 46 -10.07 18.81 23.11
N LYS A 47 -9.27 18.31 22.16
CA LYS A 47 -9.61 17.19 21.29
C LYS A 47 -9.07 15.87 21.86
N GLY A 48 -9.68 14.76 21.45
CA GLY A 48 -9.26 13.42 21.88
C GLY A 48 -7.98 12.93 21.19
N THR A 49 -7.21 12.06 21.85
CA THR A 49 -6.00 11.43 21.30
C THR A 49 -6.29 10.28 20.34
N SER A 50 -7.50 9.72 20.40
CA SER A 50 -7.89 8.52 19.64
C SER A 50 -7.70 8.68 18.12
N SER A 51 -7.93 9.88 17.57
CA SER A 51 -7.72 10.11 16.13
C SER A 51 -6.25 9.97 15.74
N VAL A 52 -5.32 10.46 16.56
CA VAL A 52 -3.87 10.36 16.30
C VAL A 52 -3.41 8.91 16.39
N GLU A 53 -3.86 8.17 17.40
CA GLU A 53 -3.55 6.74 17.56
C GLU A 53 -4.04 5.92 16.35
N LYS A 54 -5.27 6.17 15.88
CA LYS A 54 -5.81 5.53 14.67
C LYS A 54 -5.00 5.87 13.42
N ILE A 55 -4.60 7.13 13.25
CA ILE A 55 -3.74 7.54 12.12
C ILE A 55 -2.42 6.77 12.13
N MET A 56 -1.80 6.59 13.29
CA MET A 56 -0.55 5.82 13.42
C MET A 56 -0.75 4.35 13.04
N GLU A 57 -1.85 3.73 13.47
CA GLU A 57 -2.19 2.35 13.10
C GLU A 57 -2.41 2.19 11.59
N ILE A 58 -3.19 3.09 10.99
CA ILE A 58 -3.49 3.09 9.55
C ILE A 58 -2.22 3.35 8.74
N ASP A 59 -1.35 4.28 9.15
CA ASP A 59 -0.07 4.52 8.48
C ASP A 59 0.87 3.31 8.58
N GLN A 60 0.92 2.64 9.74
CA GLN A 60 1.69 1.42 9.90
C GLN A 60 1.18 0.31 8.96
N ASN A 61 -0.14 0.13 8.87
CA ASN A 61 -0.75 -0.80 7.92
C ASN A 61 -0.41 -0.44 6.47
N TRP A 62 -0.54 0.84 6.10
CA TRP A 62 -0.18 1.32 4.76
C TRP A 62 1.27 1.00 4.39
N ARG A 63 2.20 1.19 5.34
CA ARG A 63 3.62 0.86 5.15
C ARG A 63 3.85 -0.64 4.98
N ASN A 64 3.14 -1.46 5.75
CA ASN A 64 3.19 -2.92 5.63
C ASN A 64 2.67 -3.38 4.25
N LEU A 65 1.54 -2.85 3.80
CA LEU A 65 0.99 -3.10 2.46
C LEU A 65 1.95 -2.64 1.36
N ARG A 66 2.62 -1.50 1.54
CA ARG A 66 3.60 -1.01 0.58
C ARG A 66 4.82 -1.93 0.47
N ASN A 67 5.33 -2.38 1.62
CA ASN A 67 6.42 -3.36 1.67
C ASN A 67 6.01 -4.70 1.03
N LYS A 68 4.77 -5.14 1.25
CA LYS A 68 4.19 -6.34 0.61
C LYS A 68 4.13 -6.18 -0.91
N LEU A 69 3.65 -5.04 -1.40
CA LEU A 69 3.61 -4.72 -2.83
C LEU A 69 5.01 -4.75 -3.47
N ASP A 70 6.00 -4.10 -2.85
CA ASP A 70 7.38 -4.08 -3.36
C ASP A 70 7.98 -5.50 -3.37
N THR A 71 7.65 -6.33 -2.38
CA THR A 71 8.06 -7.75 -2.33
C THR A 71 7.43 -8.56 -3.46
N PHE A 72 6.13 -8.42 -3.69
CA PHE A 72 5.43 -9.13 -4.77
C PHE A 72 5.93 -8.73 -6.16
N ASN A 73 6.21 -7.44 -6.38
CA ASN A 73 6.82 -6.99 -7.64
C ASN A 73 8.21 -7.62 -7.86
N ARG A 74 9.04 -7.73 -6.81
CA ARG A 74 10.34 -8.42 -6.89
C ARG A 74 10.17 -9.91 -7.21
N HIS A 75 9.21 -10.58 -6.59
CA HIS A 75 8.93 -11.99 -6.85
C HIS A 75 8.43 -12.22 -8.28
N LYS A 76 7.50 -11.38 -8.76
CA LYS A 76 7.00 -11.44 -10.14
C LYS A 76 8.14 -11.30 -11.16
N ASN A 77 8.98 -10.28 -10.98
CA ASN A 77 10.14 -10.07 -11.85
C ASN A 77 11.11 -11.26 -11.83
N SER A 78 11.26 -11.91 -10.68
CA SER A 78 12.09 -13.11 -10.54
C SER A 78 11.47 -14.31 -11.25
N CYS A 79 10.16 -14.52 -11.13
CA CYS A 79 9.43 -15.58 -11.85
C CYS A 79 9.61 -15.46 -13.36
N SER A 80 9.50 -14.25 -13.92
CA SER A 80 9.73 -14.01 -15.35
C SER A 80 11.16 -14.33 -15.78
N LYS A 81 12.16 -13.98 -14.96
CA LYS A 81 13.58 -14.30 -15.23
C LYS A 81 13.83 -15.82 -15.22
N PHE A 82 13.33 -16.53 -14.21
CA PHE A 82 13.48 -17.98 -14.12
C PHE A 82 12.77 -18.70 -15.27
N THR A 83 11.57 -18.25 -15.63
CA THR A 83 10.84 -18.77 -16.78
C THR A 83 11.68 -18.64 -18.06
N GLY A 84 12.28 -17.48 -18.31
CA GLY A 84 13.15 -17.26 -19.47
C GLY A 84 14.42 -18.13 -19.47
N LEU A 85 15.06 -18.30 -18.31
CA LEU A 85 16.23 -19.18 -18.15
C LEU A 85 15.89 -20.64 -18.47
N LYS A 86 14.79 -21.16 -17.92
CA LYS A 86 14.37 -22.55 -18.13
C LYS A 86 13.99 -22.83 -19.59
N ILE A 87 13.32 -21.89 -20.24
CA ILE A 87 13.02 -21.98 -21.69
C ILE A 87 14.32 -22.03 -22.50
N LYS A 88 15.31 -21.19 -22.19
CA LYS A 88 16.61 -21.19 -22.86
C LYS A 88 17.37 -22.51 -22.66
N ASN A 89 17.25 -23.10 -21.48
CA ASN A 89 17.85 -24.40 -21.13
C ASN A 89 17.10 -25.61 -21.71
N LYS A 90 15.95 -25.41 -22.38
CA LYS A 90 15.07 -26.47 -22.89
C LYS A 90 14.60 -27.44 -21.79
N GLU A 91 14.41 -26.93 -20.59
CA GLU A 91 13.83 -27.69 -19.48
C GLU A 91 12.37 -28.04 -19.76
N ASP A 92 11.86 -29.09 -19.11
CA ASP A 92 10.48 -29.53 -19.29
C ASP A 92 9.48 -28.45 -18.86
N VAL A 93 8.41 -28.31 -19.64
CA VAL A 93 7.37 -27.30 -19.43
C VAL A 93 6.57 -27.61 -18.16
N GLY A 94 6.48 -28.89 -17.79
CA GLY A 94 5.76 -29.39 -16.63
C GLY A 94 4.25 -29.28 -16.76
N ILE A 95 3.53 -29.73 -15.73
CA ILE A 95 2.06 -29.73 -15.69
C ILE A 95 1.55 -28.42 -15.05
N SER A 96 0.55 -27.79 -15.68
CA SER A 96 -0.13 -26.61 -15.13
C SER A 96 -1.17 -27.03 -14.07
N GLY A 97 -1.35 -26.21 -13.03
CA GLY A 97 -2.41 -26.38 -12.04
C GLY A 97 -2.07 -27.19 -10.80
N ASN A 98 -0.86 -27.76 -10.68
CA ASN A 98 -0.38 -28.36 -9.43
C ASN A 98 0.62 -27.41 -8.75
N LEU A 99 0.09 -26.35 -8.12
CA LEU A 99 0.90 -25.50 -7.25
C LEU A 99 0.81 -26.03 -5.82
N PRO A 100 1.95 -26.28 -5.15
CA PRO A 100 1.93 -26.46 -3.71
C PRO A 100 1.37 -25.19 -3.05
N GLU A 101 0.72 -25.34 -1.90
CA GLU A 101 0.32 -24.18 -1.10
C GLU A 101 1.60 -23.43 -0.69
N MET A 102 1.80 -22.23 -1.25
CA MET A 102 3.00 -21.44 -1.01
C MET A 102 2.63 -20.07 -0.43
N ASP A 103 3.30 -19.70 0.64
CA ASP A 103 3.30 -18.32 1.10
C ASP A 103 4.10 -17.45 0.12
N LEU A 104 3.39 -16.55 -0.57
CA LEU A 104 3.94 -15.62 -1.56
C LEU A 104 4.90 -14.60 -0.95
N ILE A 105 4.80 -14.34 0.35
CA ILE A 105 5.65 -13.37 1.06
C ILE A 105 7.03 -13.98 1.34
N SER A 106 7.08 -15.25 1.74
CA SER A 106 8.33 -15.99 2.01
C SER A 106 8.88 -16.76 0.80
N LEU A 107 8.52 -16.33 -0.41
CA LEU A 107 8.98 -16.96 -1.65
C LEU A 107 10.48 -16.68 -1.87
N THR A 108 11.31 -17.68 -1.56
CA THR A 108 12.76 -17.59 -1.77
C THR A 108 13.15 -17.89 -3.22
N ARG A 109 14.34 -17.43 -3.61
CA ARG A 109 14.92 -17.71 -4.92
C ARG A 109 15.02 -19.21 -5.22
N GLU A 110 15.49 -19.98 -4.25
CA GLU A 110 15.64 -21.44 -4.34
C GLU A 110 14.30 -22.14 -4.64
N LYS A 111 13.23 -21.71 -3.95
CA LYS A 111 11.88 -22.23 -4.21
C LYS A 111 11.46 -21.93 -5.66
N MET A 112 11.74 -20.73 -6.17
CA MET A 112 11.41 -20.37 -7.56
C MET A 112 12.22 -21.15 -8.60
N GLU A 113 13.49 -21.46 -8.32
CA GLU A 113 14.35 -22.25 -9.22
C GLU A 113 13.88 -23.70 -9.38
N ASN A 114 13.31 -24.26 -8.31
CA ASN A 114 12.81 -25.64 -8.28
C ASN A 114 11.43 -25.81 -8.96
N LEU A 115 10.75 -24.72 -9.33
CA LEU A 115 9.46 -24.79 -10.01
C LEU A 115 9.61 -25.03 -11.52
N SER A 116 8.63 -25.71 -12.11
CA SER A 116 8.52 -25.87 -13.57
C SER A 116 8.08 -24.58 -14.25
N ILE A 117 8.21 -24.52 -15.58
CA ILE A 117 7.83 -23.35 -16.40
C ILE A 117 6.34 -23.01 -16.20
N ASN A 118 5.44 -24.00 -16.21
CA ASN A 118 4.01 -23.77 -16.02
C ASN A 118 3.67 -23.33 -14.59
N GLN A 119 4.30 -23.91 -13.57
CA GLN A 119 4.13 -23.46 -12.18
C GLN A 119 4.59 -22.01 -11.99
N LEU A 120 5.73 -21.61 -12.56
CA LEU A 120 6.22 -20.22 -12.51
C LEU A 120 5.25 -19.22 -13.17
N LYS A 121 4.64 -19.61 -14.29
CA LYS A 121 3.61 -18.81 -14.96
C LYS A 121 2.36 -18.68 -14.10
N ASP A 122 1.95 -19.76 -13.44
CA ASP A 122 0.78 -19.75 -12.57
C ASP A 122 1.03 -18.92 -11.30
N VAL A 123 2.23 -19.02 -10.68
CA VAL A 123 2.65 -18.11 -9.59
C VAL A 123 2.64 -16.65 -10.06
N SER A 124 3.14 -16.36 -11.26
CA SER A 124 3.12 -15.00 -11.80
C SER A 124 1.70 -14.45 -11.95
N LYS A 125 0.73 -15.26 -12.39
CA LYS A 125 -0.68 -14.85 -12.50
C LYS A 125 -1.29 -14.57 -11.12
N ILE A 126 -1.00 -15.42 -10.13
CA ILE A 126 -1.45 -15.21 -8.76
C ILE A 126 -0.87 -13.91 -8.20
N LEU A 127 0.43 -13.67 -8.38
CA LEU A 127 1.08 -12.42 -7.98
C LEU A 127 0.46 -11.21 -8.68
N ASP A 128 0.04 -11.31 -9.93
CA ASP A 128 -0.65 -10.22 -10.64
C ASP A 128 -2.01 -9.86 -10.03
N THR A 129 -2.80 -10.86 -9.67
CA THR A 129 -4.06 -10.66 -8.95
C THR A 129 -3.80 -10.03 -7.58
N GLU A 130 -2.85 -10.57 -6.81
CA GLU A 130 -2.49 -10.06 -5.48
C GLU A 130 -1.93 -8.63 -5.52
N ILE A 131 -1.05 -8.32 -6.48
CA ILE A 131 -0.51 -6.96 -6.69
C ILE A 131 -1.64 -5.97 -6.97
N SER A 132 -2.64 -6.39 -7.76
CA SER A 132 -3.79 -5.54 -8.07
C SER A 132 -4.66 -5.32 -6.84
N GLY A 133 -4.90 -6.36 -6.04
CA GLY A 133 -5.60 -6.25 -4.75
C GLY A 133 -4.90 -5.30 -3.78
N VAL A 134 -3.60 -5.52 -3.52
CA VAL A 134 -2.82 -4.70 -2.58
C VAL A 134 -2.74 -3.23 -3.03
N LYS A 135 -2.73 -2.95 -4.34
CA LYS A 135 -2.81 -1.56 -4.84
C LYS A 135 -4.12 -0.88 -4.47
N ASN A 136 -5.24 -1.58 -4.63
CA ASN A 136 -6.55 -1.05 -4.23
C ASN A 136 -6.61 -0.81 -2.72
N ASP A 137 -6.08 -1.75 -1.92
CA ASP A 137 -6.02 -1.60 -0.46
C ASP A 137 -5.13 -0.41 -0.06
N LEU A 138 -3.99 -0.21 -0.73
CA LEU A 138 -3.13 0.95 -0.50
C LEU A 138 -3.83 2.27 -0.77
N ASP A 139 -4.61 2.36 -1.85
CA ASP A 139 -5.36 3.56 -2.19
C ASP A 139 -6.50 3.82 -1.18
N ALA A 140 -7.19 2.76 -0.74
CA ALA A 140 -8.24 2.85 0.28
C ALA A 140 -7.69 3.31 1.64
N VAL A 141 -6.64 2.64 2.13
CA VAL A 141 -5.98 2.98 3.40
C VAL A 141 -5.33 4.37 3.34
N ALA A 142 -4.78 4.78 2.19
CA ALA A 142 -4.27 6.14 2.01
C ALA A 142 -5.38 7.18 2.08
N SER A 143 -6.54 6.93 1.48
CA SER A 143 -7.69 7.83 1.57
C SER A 143 -8.18 7.95 3.01
N GLU A 144 -8.33 6.83 3.71
CA GLU A 144 -8.77 6.81 5.12
C GLU A 144 -7.79 7.57 6.02
N ARG A 145 -6.49 7.34 5.86
CA ARG A 145 -5.44 8.07 6.59
C ARG A 145 -5.52 9.57 6.31
N ASP A 146 -5.61 9.95 5.04
CA ASP A 146 -5.61 11.35 4.62
C ASP A 146 -6.89 12.07 5.11
N ASP A 147 -8.04 11.38 5.15
CA ASP A 147 -9.29 11.89 5.69
C ASP A 147 -9.17 12.16 7.20
N LEU A 148 -8.54 11.24 7.98
CA LEU A 148 -8.28 11.46 9.41
C LEU A 148 -7.23 12.55 9.66
N LEU A 149 -6.17 12.61 8.86
CA LEU A 149 -5.15 13.68 8.95
C LEU A 149 -5.75 15.06 8.71
N ASN A 150 -6.79 15.18 7.89
CA ASN A 150 -7.50 16.44 7.66
C ASN A 150 -8.25 16.95 8.91
N GLU A 151 -8.55 16.09 9.88
CA GLU A 151 -9.23 16.47 11.12
C GLU A 151 -8.26 16.95 12.21
N VAL A 152 -6.98 16.59 12.07
CA VAL A 152 -5.92 16.95 13.02
C VAL A 152 -5.45 18.38 12.78
N GLY A 153 -5.41 19.18 13.85
CA GLY A 153 -4.95 20.56 13.77
C GLY A 153 -3.44 20.66 13.59
N ASN A 154 -2.96 21.80 13.08
CA ASN A 154 -1.53 22.08 13.08
C ASN A 154 -1.01 22.24 14.53
N ILE A 155 0.30 22.02 14.72
CA ILE A 155 0.98 22.17 16.02
C ILE A 155 0.79 23.60 16.53
N LEU A 156 0.34 23.73 17.78
CA LEU A 156 0.19 25.03 18.43
C LEU A 156 1.55 25.69 18.67
N HIS A 157 1.65 26.99 18.38
CA HIS A 157 2.81 27.79 18.78
C HIS A 157 2.86 27.93 20.31
N PRO A 158 4.04 27.94 20.96
CA PRO A 158 4.15 28.04 22.42
C PRO A 158 3.47 29.27 23.05
N SER A 159 3.23 30.33 22.28
CA SER A 159 2.55 31.54 22.75
C SER A 159 1.02 31.46 22.76
N VAL A 160 0.42 30.37 22.26
CA VAL A 160 -1.03 30.22 22.22
C VAL A 160 -1.53 29.93 23.64
N VAL A 161 -2.44 30.77 24.13
CA VAL A 161 -3.09 30.58 25.43
C VAL A 161 -4.02 29.37 25.34
N ILE A 162 -3.87 28.45 26.30
CA ILE A 162 -4.72 27.27 26.47
C ILE A 162 -5.74 27.63 27.54
N SER A 163 -7.01 27.69 27.18
CA SER A 163 -8.13 28.06 28.06
C SER A 163 -9.39 27.30 27.71
#